data_AF-A0A843FQU0-F1
#
_entry.id   AF-A0A843FQU0-F1
#
_cell.length_a   1.000
_cell.length_b   1.000
_cell.length_c   1.000
_cell.angle_alpha   90.00
_cell.angle_beta   90.00
_cell.angle_gamma   90.00
#
_symmetry.space_group_name_H-M   'P 1'
#
loop_
_entity.id
_entity.type
_entity.pdbx_description
1 polymer ?
#
loop_
_entity_poly.entity_id
_entity_poly.type
_entity_poly.pdbx_seq_one_letter_code
_entity_poly.pdbx_strand_id
1 'polypeptide(L)'
;MVYDANALLNHINRIRKEIGHEKVSIDIKEVLYDKDTNEMWIITNDRPDKSAIIGKGGWVVGRLREELEIGSIHVESYSDFLQKEYRMNLSLNKLNSFVKINKENNNLDYDSFIALNNLIDILKIKLDNLYSFNFYKYFKDLDEGPYGYFEAEKPTAIVALSGGTDSAFSLILAKKLGFNPIAVTVDPGTIVLPKQFKQNVENLTKELDVKHVYIEVEYGEIIEEAFTGRFHPCGRCSKVIEDTLYDYAIEHDIPIVIFGDMLATGSQCINWQEHVDDGGQIHKVIRLNLPASLSVAKLENKSLTSHYNLKKIKGFGCPL
;
A
#
# COMPACT_ATOMS: atom_id res chain seq x y z
N MET A 1 26.19 1.14 9.52
CA MET A 1 27.45 1.91 9.61
C MET A 1 27.03 3.34 9.86
N VAL A 2 27.42 3.97 10.97
CA VAL A 2 27.00 5.36 11.25
C VAL A 2 27.82 6.26 10.33
N TYR A 3 27.19 6.84 9.31
CA TYR A 3 27.84 7.85 8.49
C TYR A 3 27.96 9.15 9.30
N ASP A 4 29.15 9.76 9.30
CA ASP A 4 29.34 11.07 9.91
C ASP A 4 28.55 12.11 9.10
N ALA A 5 27.52 12.68 9.72
CA ALA A 5 26.66 13.70 9.12
C ALA A 5 27.46 14.92 8.64
N ASN A 6 28.55 15.28 9.34
CA ASN A 6 29.39 16.41 8.93
C ASN A 6 30.18 16.10 7.66
N ALA A 7 30.74 14.89 7.56
CA ALA A 7 31.42 14.44 6.34
C ALA A 7 30.46 14.42 5.15
N LEU A 8 29.25 13.89 5.35
CA LEU A 8 28.21 13.84 4.33
C LEU A 8 27.78 15.25 3.89
N LEU A 9 27.58 16.17 4.84
CA LEU A 9 27.25 17.57 4.55
C LEU A 9 28.33 18.27 3.73
N ASN A 10 29.61 18.05 4.06
CA ASN A 10 30.73 18.61 3.30
C ASN A 10 30.76 18.06 1.87
N HIS A 11 30.49 16.76 1.70
CA HIS A 11 30.40 16.11 0.38
C HIS A 11 29.25 16.69 -0.44
N ILE A 12 28.05 16.80 0.14
CA ILE A 12 26.88 17.43 -0.48
C ILE A 12 27.19 18.86 -0.91
N ASN A 13 27.78 19.67 -0.02
CA ASN A 13 28.12 21.06 -0.32
C ASN A 13 29.22 21.19 -1.38
N ARG A 14 30.14 20.22 -1.48
CA ARG A 14 31.10 20.15 -2.59
C ARG A 14 30.39 19.93 -3.92
N ILE A 15 29.53 18.90 -4.00
CA ILE A 15 28.76 18.59 -5.21
C ILE A 15 27.90 19.78 -5.62
N ARG A 16 27.21 20.42 -4.67
CA ARG A 16 26.41 21.64 -4.91
C ARG A 16 27.24 22.76 -5.54
N LYS A 17 28.44 23.01 -5.00
CA LYS A 17 29.34 24.04 -5.55
C LYS A 17 29.78 23.71 -6.99
N GLU A 18 30.10 22.45 -7.27
CA GLU A 18 30.52 22.00 -8.60
C GLU A 18 29.44 22.20 -9.67
N ILE A 19 28.16 22.24 -9.29
CA ILE A 19 27.03 22.50 -10.20
C ILE A 19 26.52 23.93 -10.20
N GLY A 20 27.28 24.85 -9.59
CA GLY A 20 26.92 26.26 -9.54
C GLY A 20 25.86 26.62 -8.50
N HIS A 21 25.61 25.74 -7.52
CA HIS A 21 24.78 26.06 -6.36
C HIS A 21 25.62 26.58 -5.20
N GLU A 22 25.02 27.47 -4.42
CA GLU A 22 25.61 27.95 -3.17
C GLU A 22 25.64 26.84 -2.12
N LYS A 23 26.63 26.96 -1.22
CA LYS A 23 26.68 26.17 -0.01
C LYS A 23 25.50 26.54 0.88
N VAL A 24 24.94 25.55 1.55
CA VAL A 24 23.84 25.74 2.49
C VAL A 24 24.17 24.98 3.76
N SER A 25 23.76 25.54 4.90
CA SER A 25 23.65 24.74 6.12
C SER A 25 22.45 23.83 5.94
N ILE A 26 22.64 22.53 6.14
CA ILE A 26 21.57 21.53 6.03
C ILE A 26 21.58 20.75 7.34
N ASP A 27 20.44 20.69 8.01
CA ASP A 27 20.33 19.93 9.25
C ASP A 27 19.93 18.48 8.95
N ILE A 28 20.95 17.62 8.91
CA ILE A 28 20.77 16.17 8.80
C ILE A 28 20.48 15.65 10.20
N LYS A 29 19.27 15.13 10.39
CA LYS A 29 18.83 14.55 11.65
C LYS A 29 19.41 13.16 11.85
N GLU A 30 19.38 12.33 10.81
CA GLU A 30 19.82 10.94 10.89
C GLU A 30 20.24 10.41 9.51
N VAL A 31 21.18 9.47 9.49
CA VAL A 31 21.60 8.75 8.29
C VAL A 31 21.58 7.26 8.57
N LEU A 32 20.77 6.53 7.82
CA LEU A 32 20.67 5.08 7.90
C LEU A 32 21.28 4.48 6.63
N TYR A 33 22.05 3.41 6.77
CA TYR A 33 22.60 2.68 5.64
C TYR A 33 22.38 1.19 5.84
N ASP A 34 21.60 0.61 4.92
CA ASP A 34 21.37 -0.82 4.83
C ASP A 34 22.40 -1.44 3.87
N LYS A 35 23.25 -2.31 4.42
CA LYS A 35 24.30 -2.98 3.66
C LYS A 35 23.76 -4.08 2.75
N ASP A 36 22.65 -4.70 3.13
CA ASP A 36 22.09 -5.85 2.42
C ASP A 36 21.42 -5.39 1.13
N THR A 37 20.74 -4.24 1.16
CA THR A 37 20.11 -3.63 -0.02
C THR A 37 21.00 -2.61 -0.73
N ASN A 38 22.11 -2.18 -0.12
CA ASN A 38 22.96 -1.08 -0.57
C ASN A 38 22.15 0.22 -0.75
N GLU A 39 21.33 0.55 0.25
CA GLU A 39 20.46 1.73 0.26
C GLU A 39 20.76 2.62 1.46
N MET A 40 20.76 3.94 1.23
CA MET A 40 20.97 4.94 2.26
C MET A 40 19.74 5.84 2.41
N TRP A 41 19.32 6.11 3.65
CA TRP A 41 18.32 7.11 3.99
C TRP A 41 18.99 8.29 4.67
N ILE A 42 18.76 9.48 4.14
CA ILE A 42 19.17 10.75 4.73
C ILE A 42 17.91 11.46 5.21
N ILE A 43 17.75 11.55 6.54
CA ILE A 43 16.59 12.15 7.17
C ILE A 43 16.96 13.59 7.57
N THR A 44 16.27 14.56 6.99
CA THR A 44 16.47 15.98 7.28
C THR A 44 15.44 16.49 8.27
N ASN A 45 15.70 17.62 8.93
CA ASN A 45 14.70 18.24 9.81
C ASN A 45 13.44 18.67 9.05
N ASP A 46 13.60 19.27 7.87
CA ASP A 46 12.48 19.81 7.11
C ASP A 46 12.61 19.60 5.58
N ARG A 47 11.62 20.13 4.84
CA ARG A 47 11.53 20.01 3.39
C ARG A 47 12.54 20.89 2.62
N PRO A 48 12.83 22.14 3.03
CA PRO A 48 13.97 22.90 2.51
C PRO A 48 15.29 22.12 2.53
N ASP A 49 15.63 21.50 3.66
CA ASP A 49 16.85 20.70 3.81
C ASP A 49 16.85 19.50 2.86
N LYS A 50 15.74 18.74 2.83
CA LYS A 50 15.55 17.62 1.88
C LYS A 50 15.76 18.09 0.44
N SER A 51 15.20 19.23 0.07
CA SER A 51 15.32 19.80 -1.27
C SER A 51 16.76 20.23 -1.59
N ALA A 52 17.51 20.71 -0.59
CA ALA A 52 18.91 21.08 -0.75
C ALA A 52 19.81 19.87 -0.98
N ILE A 53 19.54 18.73 -0.34
CA ILE A 53 20.26 17.46 -0.55
C ILE A 53 19.89 16.85 -1.91
N ILE A 54 18.62 16.86 -2.29
CA ILE A 54 18.18 16.36 -3.61
C ILE A 54 18.82 17.19 -4.74
N GLY A 55 18.81 18.52 -4.58
CA GLY A 55 19.29 19.46 -5.58
C GLY A 55 18.34 19.60 -6.77
N LYS A 56 18.57 20.62 -7.62
CA LYS A 56 17.72 20.84 -8.80
C LYS A 56 17.77 19.62 -9.72
N GLY A 57 16.60 19.10 -10.08
CA GLY A 57 16.47 17.91 -10.93
C GLY A 57 17.01 16.62 -10.32
N GLY A 58 17.26 16.56 -9.00
CA GLY A 58 17.84 15.38 -8.34
C GLY A 58 19.36 15.21 -8.57
N TRP A 59 20.03 16.24 -9.09
CA TRP A 59 21.43 16.11 -9.53
C TRP A 59 22.41 15.90 -8.38
N VAL A 60 22.17 16.55 -7.23
CA VAL A 60 23.07 16.46 -6.07
C VAL A 60 23.02 15.05 -5.50
N VAL A 61 21.83 14.53 -5.24
CA VAL A 61 21.66 13.17 -4.71
C VAL A 61 22.11 12.10 -5.72
N GLY A 62 21.86 12.32 -7.02
CA GLY A 62 22.31 11.42 -8.09
C GLY A 62 23.83 11.28 -8.14
N ARG A 63 24.55 12.41 -8.08
CA ARG A 63 26.02 12.39 -8.06
C ARG A 63 26.59 11.91 -6.73
N LEU A 64 25.94 12.24 -5.61
CA LEU A 64 26.33 11.73 -4.29
C LEU A 64 26.26 10.19 -4.26
N ARG A 65 25.19 9.62 -4.84
CA ARG A 65 25.01 8.18 -4.99
C ARG A 65 26.14 7.54 -5.80
N GLU A 66 26.51 8.15 -6.93
CA GLU A 66 27.61 7.67 -7.77
C GLU A 66 28.97 7.74 -7.07
N GLU A 67 29.27 8.86 -6.42
CA GLU A 67 30.56 9.07 -5.74
C GLU A 67 30.71 8.25 -4.44
N LEU A 68 29.60 7.85 -3.81
CA LEU A 68 29.59 6.95 -2.66
C LEU A 68 29.45 5.46 -3.05
N GLU A 69 29.25 5.16 -4.34
CA GLU A 69 29.01 3.80 -4.85
C GLU A 69 27.80 3.09 -4.20
N ILE A 70 26.77 3.86 -3.84
CA ILE A 70 25.54 3.37 -3.20
C ILE A 70 24.50 3.05 -4.26
N GLY A 71 23.71 1.98 -4.08
CA GLY A 71 22.69 1.57 -5.04
C GLY A 71 21.57 2.60 -5.18
N SER A 72 21.06 3.08 -4.05
CA SER A 72 20.00 4.10 -3.95
C SER A 72 20.20 5.01 -2.74
N ILE A 73 19.89 6.31 -2.89
CA ILE A 73 19.83 7.26 -1.79
C ILE A 73 18.41 7.84 -1.71
N HIS A 74 17.77 7.66 -0.56
CA HIS A 74 16.47 8.18 -0.20
C HIS A 74 16.65 9.40 0.70
N VAL A 75 16.05 10.53 0.33
CA VAL A 75 16.09 11.75 1.16
C VAL A 75 14.69 12.03 1.64
N GLU A 76 14.49 11.98 2.96
CA GLU A 76 13.18 12.15 3.60
C GLU A 76 13.21 13.26 4.63
N SER A 77 12.09 13.98 4.77
CA SER A 77 11.97 15.02 5.78
C SER A 77 11.35 14.43 7.04
N TYR A 78 11.79 14.88 8.21
CA TYR A 78 11.25 14.42 9.48
C TYR A 78 9.73 14.70 9.61
N SER A 79 9.25 15.78 9.00
CA SER A 79 7.81 16.07 8.92
C SER A 79 7.00 15.01 8.17
N ASP A 80 7.59 14.36 7.15
CA ASP A 80 6.92 13.28 6.43
C ASP A 80 6.69 12.07 7.36
N PHE A 81 7.67 11.79 8.23
CA PHE A 81 7.57 10.74 9.24
C PHE A 81 6.57 11.06 10.34
N LEU A 82 6.54 12.31 10.85
CA LEU A 82 5.54 12.74 11.84
C LEU A 82 4.12 12.55 11.31
N GLN A 83 3.86 12.90 10.05
CA GLN A 83 2.55 12.70 9.44
C GLN A 83 2.20 11.21 9.31
N LYS A 84 3.18 10.37 8.94
CA LYS A 84 3.00 8.92 8.83
C LYS A 84 2.72 8.28 10.18
N GLU A 85 3.49 8.61 11.21
CA GLU A 85 3.29 8.18 12.59
C GLU A 85 1.91 8.58 13.10
N TYR A 86 1.50 9.83 12.89
CA TYR A 86 0.17 10.30 13.29
C TYR A 86 -0.96 9.50 12.64
N ARG A 87 -0.89 9.28 11.31
CA ARG A 87 -1.89 8.47 10.58
C ARG A 87 -1.94 7.03 11.08
N MET A 88 -0.79 6.40 11.31
CA MET A 88 -0.71 5.04 11.82
C MET A 88 -1.26 4.91 13.24
N ASN A 89 -1.01 5.88 14.13
CA ASN A 89 -1.63 5.92 15.45
C ASN A 89 -3.16 6.05 15.38
N LEU A 90 -3.68 6.87 14.46
CA LEU A 90 -5.13 6.94 14.21
C LEU A 90 -5.69 5.60 13.70
N SER A 91 -4.98 4.95 12.77
CA SER A 91 -5.37 3.61 12.27
C SER A 91 -5.36 2.58 13.39
N LEU A 92 -4.34 2.59 14.25
CA LEU A 92 -4.19 1.65 15.36
C LEU A 92 -5.34 1.79 16.36
N ASN A 93 -5.67 3.03 16.74
CA ASN A 93 -6.80 3.32 17.61
C ASN A 93 -8.13 2.88 16.99
N LYS A 94 -8.30 3.13 15.68
CA LYS A 94 -9.51 2.72 14.95
C LYS A 94 -9.64 1.20 14.86
N LEU A 95 -8.58 0.48 14.51
CA LEU A 95 -8.57 -0.98 14.43
C LEU A 95 -8.83 -1.60 15.80
N ASN A 96 -8.14 -1.16 16.85
CA ASN A 96 -8.34 -1.67 18.22
C ASN A 96 -9.80 -1.49 18.67
N SER A 97 -10.37 -0.29 18.49
CA SER A 97 -11.76 -0.02 18.87
C SER A 97 -12.75 -0.82 18.02
N PHE A 98 -12.52 -0.91 16.70
CA PHE A 98 -13.36 -1.68 15.79
C PHE A 98 -13.36 -3.18 16.13
N VAL A 99 -12.18 -3.78 16.31
CA VAL A 99 -12.04 -5.20 16.66
C VAL A 99 -12.69 -5.48 18.02
N LYS A 100 -12.42 -4.65 19.03
CA LYS A 100 -13.01 -4.81 20.37
C LYS A 100 -14.55 -4.78 20.33
N ILE A 101 -15.13 -3.72 19.78
CA ILE A 101 -16.59 -3.53 19.75
C ILE A 101 -17.28 -4.66 18.97
N ASN A 102 -16.75 -5.02 17.80
CA ASN A 102 -17.38 -6.07 16.99
C ASN A 102 -17.17 -7.46 17.57
N LYS A 103 -16.09 -7.71 18.33
CA LYS A 103 -15.93 -8.95 19.08
C LYS A 103 -16.92 -9.05 20.23
N GLU A 104 -17.11 -7.98 21.01
CA GLU A 104 -18.09 -7.92 22.11
C GLU A 104 -19.53 -8.11 21.61
N ASN A 105 -19.85 -7.60 20.42
CA ASN A 105 -21.17 -7.73 19.80
C ASN A 105 -21.38 -9.02 18.99
N ASN A 106 -20.40 -9.94 18.95
CA ASN A 106 -20.43 -11.15 18.11
C ASN A 106 -20.59 -10.89 16.60
N ASN A 107 -20.11 -9.75 16.11
CA ASN A 107 -20.11 -9.37 14.69
C ASN A 107 -18.81 -9.74 13.95
N LEU A 108 -17.86 -10.38 14.65
CA LEU A 108 -16.63 -10.92 14.07
C LEU A 108 -16.49 -12.39 14.47
N ASP A 109 -16.39 -13.25 13.47
CA ASP A 109 -15.99 -14.64 13.66
C ASP A 109 -14.53 -14.73 14.19
N TYR A 110 -14.11 -15.94 14.55
CA TYR A 110 -12.79 -16.16 15.13
C TYR A 110 -11.65 -15.87 14.14
N ASP A 111 -11.79 -16.31 12.89
CA ASP A 111 -10.75 -16.18 11.86
C ASP A 111 -10.56 -14.71 11.48
N SER A 112 -11.65 -13.99 11.25
CA SER A 112 -11.66 -12.54 10.98
C SER A 112 -11.05 -11.76 12.14
N PHE A 113 -11.31 -12.18 13.39
CA PHE A 113 -10.69 -11.58 14.56
C PHE A 113 -9.18 -11.79 14.59
N ILE A 114 -8.69 -13.00 14.29
CA ILE A 114 -7.24 -13.28 14.25
C ILE A 114 -6.55 -12.48 13.14
N ALA A 115 -7.09 -12.46 11.92
CA ALA A 115 -6.51 -11.74 10.79
C ALA A 115 -6.42 -10.22 11.04
N LEU A 116 -7.44 -9.62 11.67
CA LEU A 116 -7.41 -8.21 12.07
C LEU A 116 -6.40 -7.93 13.20
N ASN A 117 -6.18 -8.87 14.12
CA ASN A 117 -5.13 -8.72 15.13
C ASN A 117 -3.73 -8.84 14.53
N ASN A 118 -3.52 -9.72 13.54
CA ASN A 118 -2.26 -9.79 12.79
C ASN A 118 -1.96 -8.44 12.11
N LEU A 119 -2.99 -7.78 11.54
CA LEU A 119 -2.87 -6.42 11.00
C LEU A 119 -2.50 -5.38 12.08
N ILE A 120 -3.12 -5.46 13.27
CA ILE A 120 -2.78 -4.58 14.39
C ILE A 120 -1.32 -4.79 14.83
N ASP A 121 -0.84 -6.03 14.84
CA ASP A 121 0.51 -6.36 15.29
C ASP A 121 1.58 -5.85 14.31
N ILE A 122 1.42 -6.09 13.01
CA ILE A 122 2.33 -5.50 12.01
C ILE A 122 2.30 -3.97 12.05
N LEU A 123 1.14 -3.35 12.31
CA LEU A 123 1.02 -1.90 12.45
C LEU A 123 1.81 -1.36 13.66
N LYS A 124 1.78 -2.06 14.80
CA LYS A 124 2.59 -1.70 15.98
C LYS A 124 4.09 -1.85 15.68
N ILE A 125 4.50 -2.98 15.10
CA ILE A 125 5.90 -3.22 14.74
C ILE A 125 6.39 -2.14 13.76
N LYS A 126 5.54 -1.74 12.81
CA LYS A 126 5.84 -0.67 11.87
C LYS A 126 5.97 0.70 12.55
N LEU A 127 5.13 1.01 13.54
CA LEU A 127 5.24 2.22 14.35
C LEU A 127 6.57 2.24 15.11
N ASP A 128 6.96 1.12 15.71
CA ASP A 128 8.21 1.00 16.46
C ASP A 128 9.46 1.09 15.56
N ASN A 129 9.33 0.80 14.26
CA ASN A 129 10.42 0.77 13.28
C ASN A 129 10.18 1.74 12.11
N LEU A 130 9.63 2.92 12.39
CA LEU A 130 9.13 3.87 11.40
C LEU A 130 10.09 4.17 10.21
N TYR A 131 11.39 4.24 10.49
CA TYR A 131 12.42 4.61 9.50
C TYR A 131 12.98 3.44 8.69
N SER A 132 12.96 2.23 9.26
CA SER A 132 13.67 1.05 8.73
C SER A 132 12.75 -0.11 8.39
N PHE A 133 11.44 0.02 8.65
CA PHE A 133 10.50 -1.06 8.42
C PHE A 133 10.44 -1.45 6.93
N ASN A 134 10.81 -2.69 6.63
CA ASN A 134 10.75 -3.28 5.31
C ASN A 134 9.80 -4.48 5.31
N PHE A 135 8.74 -4.43 4.50
CA PHE A 135 7.73 -5.48 4.42
C PHE A 135 8.29 -6.83 3.95
N TYR A 136 9.18 -6.82 2.96
CA TYR A 136 9.75 -8.06 2.43
C TYR A 136 10.59 -8.77 3.49
N LYS A 137 11.48 -8.02 4.15
CA LYS A 137 12.29 -8.56 5.26
C LYS A 137 11.40 -9.06 6.39
N TYR A 138 10.40 -8.28 6.79
CA TYR A 138 9.47 -8.66 7.83
C TYR A 138 8.76 -9.99 7.54
N PHE A 139 8.20 -10.16 6.35
CA PHE A 139 7.51 -11.42 6.01
C PHE A 139 8.47 -12.57 5.79
N LYS A 140 9.67 -12.32 5.26
CA LYS A 140 10.71 -13.35 5.14
C LYS A 140 11.12 -13.87 6.51
N ASP A 141 11.39 -12.97 7.47
CA ASP A 141 11.75 -13.33 8.83
C ASP A 141 10.61 -14.09 9.54
N LEU A 142 9.36 -13.75 9.22
CA LEU A 142 8.17 -14.44 9.71
C LEU A 142 8.03 -15.86 9.11
N ASP A 143 8.28 -16.02 7.81
CA ASP A 143 8.22 -17.32 7.12
C ASP A 143 9.35 -18.26 7.55
N GLU A 144 10.55 -17.72 7.82
CA GLU A 144 11.74 -18.48 8.24
C GLU A 144 11.81 -18.69 9.77
N GLY A 145 11.01 -17.93 10.52
CA GLY A 145 10.99 -17.94 11.98
C GLY A 145 10.18 -19.10 12.57
N PRO A 146 10.30 -19.33 13.90
CA PRO A 146 9.51 -20.34 14.60
C PRO A 146 8.04 -19.91 14.85
N TYR A 147 7.69 -18.67 14.51
CA TYR A 147 6.37 -18.08 14.69
C TYR A 147 5.89 -17.50 13.36
N GLY A 148 4.66 -17.84 12.98
CA GLY A 148 4.01 -17.30 11.79
C GLY A 148 2.57 -16.88 12.10
N TYR A 149 2.00 -16.07 11.22
CA TYR A 149 0.57 -15.79 11.30
C TYR A 149 -0.23 -17.02 10.90
N PHE A 150 -1.24 -17.34 11.70
CA PHE A 150 -2.20 -18.38 11.35
C PHE A 150 -3.06 -17.89 10.19
N GLU A 151 -3.12 -18.68 9.13
CA GLU A 151 -4.05 -18.47 8.05
C GLU A 151 -5.43 -19.00 8.46
N ALA A 152 -6.46 -18.20 8.20
CA ALA A 152 -7.86 -18.56 8.45
C ALA A 152 -8.25 -19.87 7.73
N GLU A 153 -9.07 -20.70 8.37
CA GLU A 153 -9.53 -21.96 7.77
C GLU A 153 -10.46 -21.71 6.58
N LYS A 154 -11.21 -20.61 6.63
CA LYS A 154 -12.12 -20.16 5.58
C LYS A 154 -11.77 -18.75 5.11
N PRO A 155 -12.20 -18.35 3.90
CA PRO A 155 -12.00 -17.00 3.44
C PRO A 155 -12.68 -15.97 4.35
N THR A 156 -11.90 -15.06 4.94
CA THR A 156 -12.42 -13.96 5.77
C THR A 156 -12.52 -12.66 5.01
N ALA A 157 -11.83 -12.56 3.86
CA ALA A 157 -11.82 -11.38 3.04
C ALA A 157 -11.85 -11.68 1.55
N ILE A 158 -12.47 -10.79 0.79
CA ILE A 158 -12.17 -10.62 -0.63
C ILE A 158 -11.21 -9.46 -0.83
N VAL A 159 -10.37 -9.53 -1.86
CA VAL A 159 -9.45 -8.45 -2.25
C VAL A 159 -9.82 -7.95 -3.64
N ALA A 160 -10.14 -6.67 -3.74
CA ALA A 160 -10.33 -5.99 -5.02
C ALA A 160 -9.01 -5.98 -5.81
N LEU A 161 -8.90 -6.81 -6.84
CA LEU A 161 -7.66 -7.02 -7.58
C LEU A 161 -7.79 -6.49 -9.01
N SER A 162 -7.03 -5.43 -9.33
CA SER A 162 -7.01 -4.82 -10.67
C SER A 162 -5.80 -5.20 -11.52
N GLY A 163 -4.83 -5.94 -10.97
CA GLY A 163 -3.54 -6.23 -11.60
C GLY A 163 -2.52 -5.08 -11.56
N GLY A 164 -2.90 -3.97 -10.92
CA GLY A 164 -2.01 -2.85 -10.62
C GLY A 164 -1.16 -3.11 -9.37
N THR A 165 -0.13 -2.29 -9.17
CA THR A 165 0.81 -2.45 -8.05
C THR A 165 0.16 -2.28 -6.67
N ASP A 166 -0.80 -1.36 -6.52
CA ASP A 166 -1.47 -1.14 -5.23
C ASP A 166 -2.40 -2.28 -4.83
N SER A 167 -3.19 -2.81 -5.76
CA SER A 167 -4.06 -3.96 -5.50
C SER A 167 -3.28 -5.28 -5.34
N ALA A 168 -2.18 -5.43 -6.08
CA ALA A 168 -1.24 -6.54 -5.90
C ALA A 168 -0.63 -6.55 -4.48
N PHE A 169 -0.18 -5.37 -4.01
CA PHE A 169 0.34 -5.21 -2.65
C PHE A 169 -0.71 -5.56 -1.60
N SER A 170 -1.96 -5.12 -1.77
CA SER A 170 -3.07 -5.52 -0.89
C SER A 170 -3.27 -7.02 -0.83
N LEU A 171 -3.22 -7.72 -1.97
CA LEU A 171 -3.40 -9.17 -1.99
C LEU A 171 -2.26 -9.89 -1.25
N ILE A 172 -1.01 -9.47 -1.50
CA ILE A 172 0.16 -10.02 -0.80
C ILE A 172 0.00 -9.83 0.72
N LEU A 173 -0.35 -8.62 1.17
CA LEU A 173 -0.57 -8.35 2.58
C LEU A 173 -1.71 -9.20 3.16
N ALA A 174 -2.85 -9.27 2.47
CA ALA A 174 -4.00 -10.02 2.96
C ALA A 174 -3.67 -11.52 3.13
N LYS A 175 -2.97 -12.12 2.16
CA LYS A 175 -2.49 -13.51 2.25
C LYS A 175 -1.51 -13.67 3.42
N LYS A 176 -0.49 -12.82 3.52
CA LYS A 176 0.54 -12.91 4.56
C LYS A 176 0.03 -12.64 5.97
N LEU A 177 -1.04 -11.86 6.12
CA LEU A 177 -1.68 -11.58 7.41
C LEU A 177 -2.74 -12.63 7.79
N GLY A 178 -2.93 -13.67 6.96
CA GLY A 178 -3.78 -14.81 7.29
C GLY A 178 -5.27 -14.61 7.01
N PHE A 179 -5.66 -13.65 6.17
CA PHE A 179 -7.07 -13.45 5.81
C PHE A 179 -7.67 -14.59 4.96
N ASN A 180 -6.82 -15.49 4.42
CA ASN A 180 -7.21 -16.49 3.43
C ASN A 180 -8.05 -15.86 2.28
N PRO A 181 -7.51 -14.86 1.56
CA PRO A 181 -8.34 -14.01 0.71
C PRO A 181 -8.84 -14.75 -0.53
N ILE A 182 -10.02 -14.36 -1.04
CA ILE A 182 -10.38 -14.57 -2.45
C ILE A 182 -10.07 -13.28 -3.22
N ALA A 183 -9.26 -13.38 -4.27
CA ALA A 183 -9.03 -12.25 -5.15
C ALA A 183 -10.20 -12.11 -6.14
N VAL A 184 -10.78 -10.91 -6.24
CA VAL A 184 -11.91 -10.65 -7.14
C VAL A 184 -11.55 -9.50 -8.08
N THR A 185 -11.70 -9.73 -9.38
CA THR A 185 -11.47 -8.72 -10.42
C THR A 185 -12.79 -8.40 -11.12
N VAL A 186 -13.23 -7.15 -10.96
CA VAL A 186 -14.33 -6.58 -11.74
C VAL A 186 -13.80 -6.26 -13.14
N ASP A 187 -14.36 -6.90 -14.16
CA ASP A 187 -13.88 -6.90 -15.54
C ASP A 187 -14.86 -6.17 -16.48
N PRO A 188 -14.71 -4.84 -16.64
CA PRO A 188 -15.45 -4.04 -17.62
C PRO A 188 -14.97 -4.21 -19.07
N GLY A 189 -14.12 -5.20 -19.35
CA GLY A 189 -13.53 -5.43 -20.66
C GLY A 189 -12.19 -4.71 -20.88
N THR A 190 -11.59 -4.97 -22.05
CA THR A 190 -10.17 -4.69 -22.30
C THR A 190 -9.80 -3.22 -22.43
N ILE A 191 -10.78 -2.33 -22.65
CA ILE A 191 -10.54 -0.89 -22.71
C ILE A 191 -10.02 -0.43 -21.34
N VAL A 192 -10.69 -0.85 -20.25
CA VAL A 192 -10.36 -0.43 -18.88
C VAL A 192 -9.43 -1.42 -18.19
N LEU A 193 -9.53 -2.72 -18.50
CA LEU A 193 -8.66 -3.77 -17.97
C LEU A 193 -7.83 -4.44 -19.09
N PRO A 194 -6.74 -3.79 -19.57
CA PRO A 194 -5.88 -4.34 -20.60
C PRO A 194 -5.29 -5.71 -20.25
N LYS A 195 -4.95 -6.51 -21.26
CA LYS A 195 -4.39 -7.87 -21.10
C LYS A 195 -3.16 -7.96 -20.19
N GLN A 196 -2.35 -6.89 -20.12
CA GLN A 196 -1.18 -6.86 -19.22
C GLN A 196 -1.57 -6.87 -17.75
N PHE A 197 -2.66 -6.18 -17.38
CA PHE A 197 -3.20 -6.23 -16.02
C PHE A 197 -3.77 -7.61 -15.71
N LYS A 198 -4.50 -8.23 -16.65
CA LYS A 198 -4.98 -9.62 -16.47
C LYS A 198 -3.84 -10.62 -16.27
N GLN A 199 -2.74 -10.49 -17.01
CA GLN A 199 -1.54 -11.31 -16.80
C GLN A 199 -0.93 -11.12 -15.41
N ASN A 200 -0.90 -9.89 -14.89
CA ASN A 200 -0.44 -9.64 -13.52
C ASN A 200 -1.35 -10.28 -12.47
N VAL A 201 -2.67 -10.23 -12.69
CA VAL A 201 -3.67 -10.91 -11.85
C VAL A 201 -3.42 -12.40 -11.81
N GLU A 202 -3.33 -13.05 -12.97
CA GLU A 202 -3.11 -14.49 -13.11
C GLU A 202 -1.78 -14.94 -12.50
N ASN A 203 -0.70 -14.21 -12.78
CA ASN A 203 0.63 -14.52 -12.25
C ASN A 203 0.63 -14.46 -10.72
N LEU A 204 0.13 -13.36 -10.15
CA LEU A 204 0.19 -13.12 -8.72
C LEU A 204 -0.68 -14.10 -7.94
N THR A 205 -1.90 -14.35 -8.41
CA THR A 205 -2.83 -15.27 -7.75
C THR A 205 -2.32 -16.70 -7.78
N LYS A 206 -1.70 -17.12 -8.90
CA LYS A 206 -1.01 -18.40 -9.01
C LYS A 206 0.22 -18.50 -8.10
N GLU A 207 1.03 -17.44 -8.03
CA GLU A 207 2.24 -17.41 -7.21
C GLU A 207 1.91 -17.45 -5.71
N LEU A 208 0.81 -16.81 -5.28
CA LEU A 208 0.35 -16.78 -3.89
C LEU A 208 -0.56 -17.96 -3.50
N ASP A 209 -0.90 -18.84 -4.45
CA ASP A 209 -1.92 -19.89 -4.28
C ASP A 209 -3.24 -19.34 -3.69
N VAL A 210 -3.76 -18.30 -4.35
CA VAL A 210 -5.01 -17.63 -3.97
C VAL A 210 -6.07 -17.89 -5.03
N LYS A 211 -7.27 -18.28 -4.59
CA LYS A 211 -8.45 -18.37 -5.46
C LYS A 211 -8.75 -17.00 -6.07
N HIS A 212 -8.97 -17.01 -7.39
CA HIS A 212 -9.28 -15.81 -8.16
C HIS A 212 -10.60 -15.96 -8.92
N VAL A 213 -11.37 -14.87 -9.00
CA VAL A 213 -12.64 -14.78 -9.74
C VAL A 213 -12.67 -13.51 -10.58
N TYR A 214 -13.08 -13.65 -11.86
CA TYR A 214 -13.47 -12.54 -12.71
C TYR A 214 -14.99 -12.37 -12.66
N ILE A 215 -15.45 -11.13 -12.50
CA ILE A 215 -16.88 -10.77 -12.61
C ILE A 215 -17.01 -9.76 -13.73
N GLU A 216 -17.67 -10.15 -14.82
CA GLU A 216 -17.90 -9.25 -15.96
C GLU A 216 -18.94 -8.19 -15.61
N VAL A 217 -18.67 -6.94 -15.99
CA VAL A 217 -19.59 -5.81 -15.79
C VAL A 217 -19.70 -4.96 -17.06
N GLU A 218 -20.83 -4.30 -17.24
CA GLU A 218 -21.08 -3.44 -18.40
C GLU A 218 -20.74 -1.98 -18.04
N TYR A 219 -19.80 -1.37 -18.79
CA TYR A 219 -19.36 0.02 -18.61
C TYR A 219 -19.71 0.92 -19.79
N GLY A 220 -20.40 0.42 -20.81
CA GLY A 220 -20.71 1.12 -22.06
C GLY A 220 -21.34 2.48 -21.82
N GLU A 221 -22.38 2.56 -20.97
CA GLU A 221 -23.00 3.85 -20.65
C GLU A 221 -22.02 4.82 -19.95
N ILE A 222 -21.23 4.32 -18.99
CA ILE A 222 -20.25 5.14 -18.28
C ILE A 222 -19.17 5.68 -19.24
N ILE A 223 -18.72 4.83 -20.16
CA ILE A 223 -17.70 5.16 -21.16
C ILE A 223 -18.26 6.16 -22.18
N GLU A 224 -19.43 5.89 -22.74
CA GLU A 224 -20.09 6.76 -23.72
C GLU A 224 -20.32 8.15 -23.14
N GLU A 225 -20.91 8.24 -21.95
CA GLU A 225 -21.16 9.53 -21.35
C GLU A 225 -19.87 10.25 -20.91
N ALA A 226 -18.83 9.54 -20.50
CA ALA A 226 -17.52 10.14 -20.23
C ALA A 226 -16.91 10.77 -21.49
N PHE A 227 -17.04 10.13 -22.65
CA PHE A 227 -16.59 10.69 -23.93
C PHE A 227 -17.35 11.94 -24.36
N THR A 228 -18.58 12.16 -23.87
CA THR A 228 -19.29 13.43 -24.10
C THR A 228 -18.70 14.61 -23.32
N GLY A 229 -17.75 14.36 -22.40
CA GLY A 229 -17.11 15.38 -21.57
C GLY A 229 -18.00 15.93 -20.45
N ARG A 230 -19.19 15.34 -20.23
CA ARG A 230 -20.18 15.83 -19.26
C ARG A 230 -19.78 15.58 -17.80
N PHE A 231 -19.01 14.52 -17.53
CA PHE A 231 -18.49 14.20 -16.19
C PHE A 231 -17.22 13.36 -16.26
N HIS A 232 -16.55 13.23 -15.11
CA HIS A 232 -15.39 12.38 -14.93
C HIS A 232 -15.81 10.97 -14.44
N PRO A 233 -15.39 9.87 -15.11
CA PRO A 233 -16.00 8.54 -14.90
C PRO A 233 -15.69 7.88 -13.56
N CYS A 234 -14.57 8.22 -12.90
CA CYS A 234 -14.08 7.47 -11.75
C CYS A 234 -15.08 7.29 -10.61
N GLY A 235 -15.93 8.27 -10.31
CA GLY A 235 -16.92 8.13 -9.24
C GLY A 235 -17.96 7.04 -9.55
N ARG A 236 -18.39 6.94 -10.81
CA ARG A 236 -19.35 5.93 -11.26
C ARG A 236 -18.70 4.56 -11.40
N CYS A 237 -17.50 4.50 -11.98
CA CYS A 237 -16.73 3.25 -12.05
C CYS A 237 -16.46 2.69 -10.64
N SER A 238 -16.05 3.54 -9.69
CA SER A 238 -15.79 3.11 -8.31
C SER A 238 -17.05 2.54 -7.66
N LYS A 239 -18.21 3.16 -7.90
CA LYS A 239 -19.48 2.65 -7.39
C LYS A 239 -19.82 1.26 -7.95
N VAL A 240 -19.73 1.07 -9.27
CA VAL A 240 -19.99 -0.26 -9.86
C VAL A 240 -19.05 -1.32 -9.29
N ILE A 241 -17.76 -1.00 -9.15
CA ILE A 241 -16.77 -1.91 -8.55
C ILE A 241 -17.14 -2.25 -7.10
N GLU A 242 -17.48 -1.24 -6.30
CA GLU A 242 -17.85 -1.43 -4.89
C GLU A 242 -19.10 -2.30 -4.75
N ASP A 243 -20.17 -1.95 -5.46
CA ASP A 243 -21.44 -2.69 -5.42
C ASP A 243 -21.20 -4.16 -5.83
N THR A 244 -20.49 -4.40 -6.96
CA THR A 244 -20.17 -5.77 -7.44
C THR A 244 -19.35 -6.58 -6.43
N LEU A 245 -18.39 -5.95 -5.74
CA LEU A 245 -17.59 -6.63 -4.73
C LEU A 245 -18.40 -6.92 -3.47
N TYR A 246 -19.28 -6.01 -3.04
CA TYR A 246 -20.14 -6.23 -1.89
C TYR A 246 -21.17 -7.33 -2.16
N ASP A 247 -21.79 -7.35 -3.33
CA ASP A 247 -22.69 -8.44 -3.76
C ASP A 247 -21.97 -9.78 -3.67
N TYR A 248 -20.79 -9.90 -4.28
CA TYR A 248 -20.00 -11.14 -4.23
C TYR A 248 -19.63 -11.55 -2.79
N ALA A 249 -19.25 -10.59 -1.94
CA ALA A 249 -18.92 -10.86 -0.55
C ALA A 249 -20.13 -11.40 0.23
N ILE A 250 -21.31 -10.80 0.03
CA ILE A 250 -22.55 -11.19 0.69
C ILE A 250 -23.01 -12.57 0.21
N GLU A 251 -23.02 -12.83 -1.10
CA GLU A 251 -23.41 -14.12 -1.68
C GLU A 251 -22.56 -15.29 -1.19
N HIS A 252 -21.31 -15.02 -0.78
CA HIS A 252 -20.35 -16.02 -0.32
C HIS A 252 -20.11 -16.00 1.19
N ASP A 253 -20.88 -15.23 1.96
CA ASP A 253 -20.74 -15.09 3.42
C ASP A 253 -19.32 -14.64 3.85
N ILE A 254 -18.68 -13.76 3.08
CA ILE A 254 -17.35 -13.24 3.34
C ILE A 254 -17.46 -11.83 3.97
N PRO A 255 -17.02 -11.62 5.21
CA PRO A 255 -17.36 -10.41 5.96
C PRO A 255 -16.57 -9.17 5.55
N ILE A 256 -15.35 -9.32 4.99
CA ILE A 256 -14.42 -8.21 4.74
C ILE A 256 -14.16 -8.03 3.25
N VAL A 257 -14.23 -6.78 2.78
CA VAL A 257 -13.81 -6.36 1.43
C VAL A 257 -12.60 -5.44 1.54
N ILE A 258 -11.48 -5.90 0.99
CA ILE A 258 -10.19 -5.21 1.03
C ILE A 258 -9.98 -4.41 -0.25
N PHE A 259 -9.74 -3.11 -0.08
CA PHE A 259 -9.38 -2.19 -1.17
C PHE A 259 -7.91 -1.78 -1.09
N GLY A 260 -7.32 -1.54 -2.26
CA GLY A 260 -5.93 -1.11 -2.40
C GLY A 260 -5.71 0.40 -2.45
N ASP A 261 -6.76 1.21 -2.43
CA ASP A 261 -6.58 2.66 -2.44
C ASP A 261 -5.94 3.14 -1.12
N MET A 262 -4.95 4.01 -1.24
CA MET A 262 -4.17 4.56 -0.12
C MET A 262 -4.75 5.89 0.39
N LEU A 263 -6.04 6.16 0.14
CA LEU A 263 -6.68 7.44 0.46
C LEU A 263 -7.29 7.43 1.86
N ALA A 264 -8.02 6.37 2.21
CA ALA A 264 -8.71 6.22 3.49
C ALA A 264 -7.74 5.85 4.63
N THR A 265 -6.80 6.74 4.96
CA THR A 265 -5.84 6.56 6.05
C THR A 265 -6.44 6.89 7.43
N GLY A 266 -5.79 6.41 8.50
CA GLY A 266 -6.14 6.78 9.87
C GLY A 266 -7.51 6.26 10.30
N SER A 267 -8.37 7.14 10.80
CA SER A 267 -9.67 6.76 11.40
C SER A 267 -10.69 6.19 10.41
N GLN A 268 -10.45 6.27 9.11
CA GLN A 268 -11.32 5.76 8.05
C GLN A 268 -10.82 4.47 7.41
N CYS A 269 -9.69 3.91 7.86
CA CYS A 269 -9.08 2.74 7.23
C CYS A 269 -9.92 1.45 7.34
N ILE A 270 -10.83 1.38 8.30
CA ILE A 270 -11.79 0.28 8.45
C ILE A 270 -13.15 0.82 8.91
N ASN A 271 -14.23 0.35 8.30
CA ASN A 271 -15.59 0.76 8.64
C ASN A 271 -16.64 -0.24 8.14
N TRP A 272 -17.85 -0.14 8.68
CA TRP A 272 -19.02 -0.83 8.15
C TRP A 272 -19.57 -0.05 6.95
N GLN A 273 -19.94 -0.78 5.91
CA GLN A 273 -20.65 -0.28 4.74
C GLN A 273 -22.02 -0.94 4.70
N GLU A 274 -23.06 -0.13 4.46
CA GLU A 274 -24.40 -0.62 4.21
C GLU A 274 -24.58 -0.80 2.70
N HIS A 275 -24.95 -1.99 2.29
CA HIS A 275 -25.16 -2.35 0.89
C HIS A 275 -26.59 -2.84 0.71
N VAL A 276 -27.24 -2.43 -0.38
CA VAL A 276 -28.61 -2.85 -0.69
C VAL A 276 -28.52 -3.79 -1.88
N ASP A 277 -28.93 -5.05 -1.68
CA ASP A 277 -28.96 -6.02 -2.77
C ASP A 277 -30.12 -5.75 -3.75
N ASP A 278 -30.16 -6.50 -4.85
CA ASP A 278 -31.21 -6.42 -5.87
C ASP A 278 -32.63 -6.69 -5.32
N GLY A 279 -32.72 -7.40 -4.18
CA GLY A 279 -33.96 -7.67 -3.47
C GLY A 279 -34.44 -6.54 -2.55
N GLY A 280 -33.63 -5.47 -2.41
CA GLY A 280 -33.90 -4.35 -1.50
C GLY A 280 -33.54 -4.64 -0.04
N GLN A 281 -32.84 -5.74 0.25
CA GLN A 281 -32.39 -6.06 1.60
C GLN A 281 -31.08 -5.31 1.91
N ILE A 282 -31.01 -4.75 3.13
CA ILE A 282 -29.82 -4.05 3.62
C ILE A 282 -28.89 -5.07 4.29
N HIS A 283 -27.68 -5.16 3.77
CA HIS A 283 -26.58 -5.95 4.31
C HIS A 283 -25.48 -5.06 4.84
N LYS A 284 -24.65 -5.60 5.73
CA LYS A 284 -23.48 -4.91 6.27
C LYS A 284 -22.23 -5.68 5.94
N VAL A 285 -21.25 -4.99 5.37
CA VAL A 285 -19.94 -5.53 5.00
C VAL A 285 -18.84 -4.64 5.58
N ILE A 286 -17.70 -5.23 5.89
CA ILE A 286 -16.56 -4.50 6.44
C ILE A 286 -15.70 -4.04 5.28
N ARG A 287 -15.57 -2.73 5.09
CA ARG A 287 -14.56 -2.18 4.17
C ARG A 287 -13.25 -2.01 4.91
N LEU A 288 -12.18 -2.57 4.36
CA LEU A 288 -10.81 -2.39 4.85
C LEU A 288 -9.91 -1.84 3.76
N ASN A 289 -9.39 -0.64 3.96
CA ASN A 289 -8.35 -0.04 3.14
C ASN A 289 -6.98 -0.46 3.66
N LEU A 290 -6.58 -1.69 3.31
CA LEU A 290 -5.46 -2.39 3.94
C LEU A 290 -4.12 -1.65 3.84
N PRO A 291 -3.68 -1.16 2.67
CA PRO A 291 -2.42 -0.40 2.61
C PRO A 291 -2.51 0.96 3.32
N ALA A 292 -3.69 1.57 3.32
CA ALA A 292 -3.93 2.87 3.96
C ALA A 292 -3.87 2.78 5.48
N SER A 293 -4.32 1.66 6.07
CA SER A 293 -4.23 1.43 7.52
C SER A 293 -2.78 1.47 8.02
N LEU A 294 -1.85 0.99 7.20
CA LEU A 294 -0.40 0.96 7.46
C LEU A 294 0.34 2.22 6.97
N SER A 295 -0.38 3.22 6.44
CA SER A 295 0.20 4.44 5.84
C SER A 295 1.35 4.13 4.87
N VAL A 296 1.14 3.12 4.02
CA VAL A 296 2.15 2.63 3.07
C VAL A 296 2.50 3.71 2.06
N ALA A 297 3.79 3.98 1.89
CA ALA A 297 4.30 4.82 0.83
C ALA A 297 4.50 4.02 -0.47
N LYS A 298 4.49 4.71 -1.61
CA LYS A 298 4.70 4.08 -2.93
C LYS A 298 6.03 3.31 -3.05
N LEU A 299 7.08 3.77 -2.36
CA LEU A 299 8.37 3.08 -2.36
C LEU A 299 8.30 1.77 -1.57
N GLU A 300 7.64 1.76 -0.42
CA GLU A 300 7.45 0.55 0.40
C GLU A 300 6.62 -0.49 -0.35
N ASN A 301 5.57 -0.07 -1.05
CA ASN A 301 4.80 -0.93 -1.93
C ASN A 301 5.72 -1.56 -3.00
N LYS A 302 6.44 -0.73 -3.76
CA LYS A 302 7.34 -1.21 -4.82
C LYS A 302 8.40 -2.16 -4.30
N SER A 303 8.95 -1.89 -3.12
CA SER A 303 9.96 -2.74 -2.49
C SER A 303 9.44 -4.14 -2.19
N LEU A 304 8.17 -4.32 -1.81
CA LEU A 304 7.60 -5.65 -1.62
C LEU A 304 7.21 -6.29 -2.95
N THR A 305 6.49 -5.55 -3.80
CA THR A 305 5.93 -6.08 -5.05
C THR A 305 6.99 -6.43 -6.10
N SER A 306 8.21 -5.87 -6.01
CA SER A 306 9.31 -6.22 -6.90
C SER A 306 9.82 -7.66 -6.74
N HIS A 307 9.47 -8.34 -5.64
CA HIS A 307 9.82 -9.74 -5.41
C HIS A 307 8.83 -10.73 -6.03
N TYR A 308 7.78 -10.25 -6.69
CA TYR A 308 6.74 -11.05 -7.33
C TYR A 308 6.75 -10.85 -8.85
N ASN A 309 6.21 -11.81 -9.60
CA ASN A 309 6.24 -11.80 -11.07
C ASN A 309 5.20 -10.85 -11.71
N LEU A 310 5.36 -9.55 -11.44
CA LEU A 310 4.50 -8.47 -11.93
C LEU A 310 5.19 -7.70 -13.07
N LYS A 311 4.51 -7.61 -14.22
CA LYS A 311 4.98 -6.79 -15.34
C LYS A 311 4.81 -5.31 -15.01
N LYS A 312 5.85 -4.52 -15.25
CA LYS A 312 5.80 -3.06 -15.20
C LYS A 312 4.93 -2.54 -16.32
N ILE A 313 3.88 -1.80 -15.97
CA ILE A 313 2.95 -1.18 -16.91
C ILE A 313 3.40 0.27 -17.14
N LYS A 314 3.45 0.69 -18.40
CA LYS A 314 3.79 2.06 -18.79
C LYS A 314 2.52 2.91 -18.79
N GLY A 315 2.60 4.12 -18.25
CA GLY A 315 1.45 5.03 -18.08
C GLY A 315 0.91 5.01 -16.65
N PHE A 316 0.29 6.11 -16.23
CA PHE A 316 -0.40 6.23 -14.95
C PHE A 316 -1.89 6.41 -15.20
N GLY A 317 -2.72 5.73 -14.40
CA GLY A 317 -4.16 5.91 -14.38
C GLY A 317 -4.94 4.98 -15.32
N CYS A 318 -6.26 5.16 -15.29
CA CYS A 318 -7.18 4.53 -16.23
C CYS A 318 -6.88 5.04 -17.65
N PRO A 319 -6.95 4.18 -18.69
CA PRO A 319 -6.78 4.61 -20.08
C PRO A 319 -7.99 5.39 -20.67
N LEU A 320 -9.10 5.51 -19.92
CA LEU A 320 -10.29 6.28 -20.31
C LEU A 320 -10.11 7.79 -20.12
#